data_AF-A0A958R3F0-F1
#
_entry.id   AF-A0A958R3F0-F1
#
_cell.length_a   1.000
_cell.length_b   1.000
_cell.length_c   1.000
_cell.angle_alpha   90.00
_cell.angle_beta   90.00
_cell.angle_gamma   90.00
#
_symmetry.space_group_name_H-M   'P 1'
#
loop_
_entity.id
_entity.type
_entity.pdbx_description
1 polymer ?
#
loop_
_entity_poly.entity_id
_entity_poly.type
_entity_poly.pdbx_seq_one_letter_code
_entity_poly.pdbx_strand_id
1 'polypeptide(L)'
;MPAKAPPPGPQTEKTLRQLGRQIRAHRKGLKVSTISLAEAAGISRMTLNRIEKGESSVTIGAYMNVILALGLKLSLDGSTESPSRPGLHLDSKIALAKYPQLKRLAWQLKKATELTPEEALNIYERNWRHIDLDKLKPDEKEFIEKLLTFFGKERLFV
;
A
#
# COMPACT_ATOMS: atom_id res chain seq x y z
N MET A 1 -22.99 28.66 11.76
CA MET A 1 -23.27 27.21 11.71
C MET A 1 -22.32 26.58 10.71
N PRO A 2 -21.65 25.46 11.02
CA PRO A 2 -20.85 24.76 10.01
C PRO A 2 -21.77 24.29 8.88
N ALA A 3 -21.25 24.27 7.65
CA ALA A 3 -22.00 23.82 6.48
C ALA A 3 -22.45 22.36 6.66
N LYS A 4 -23.63 22.01 6.14
CA LYS A 4 -24.12 20.63 6.10
C LYS A 4 -23.11 19.78 5.31
N ALA A 5 -22.68 18.67 5.90
CA ALA A 5 -21.73 17.79 5.24
C ALA A 5 -22.28 17.28 3.90
N PRO A 6 -21.45 17.20 2.84
CA PRO A 6 -21.88 16.65 1.56
C PRO A 6 -22.30 15.19 1.75
N PRO A 7 -23.34 14.73 1.03
CA PRO A 7 -23.74 13.33 1.09
C PRO A 7 -22.60 12.44 0.58
N PRO A 8 -22.31 11.31 1.25
CA PRO A 8 -21.28 10.40 0.80
C PRO A 8 -21.66 9.77 -0.55
N GLY A 9 -20.68 9.60 -1.44
CA GLY A 9 -20.87 8.81 -2.65
C GLY A 9 -21.01 7.32 -2.35
N PRO A 10 -21.49 6.50 -3.30
CA PRO A 10 -21.70 5.06 -3.08
C PRO A 10 -20.40 4.31 -2.73
N GLN A 11 -19.26 4.75 -3.27
CA GLN A 11 -17.95 4.17 -2.92
C GLN A 11 -17.56 4.52 -1.48
N THR A 12 -17.77 5.77 -1.07
CA THR A 12 -17.53 6.21 0.31
C THR A 12 -18.35 5.41 1.30
N GLU A 13 -19.64 5.18 1.01
CA GLU A 13 -20.50 4.34 1.88
C GLU A 13 -20.01 2.88 1.96
N LYS A 14 -19.59 2.29 0.83
CA LYS A 14 -19.04 0.93 0.82
C LYS A 14 -17.78 0.83 1.69
N THR A 15 -16.86 1.77 1.54
CA THR A 15 -15.62 1.83 2.32
C THR A 15 -15.90 2.01 3.81
N LEU A 16 -16.81 2.92 4.18
CA LEU A 16 -17.20 3.13 5.58
C LEU A 16 -17.88 1.88 6.18
N ARG A 17 -18.77 1.20 5.44
CA ARG A 17 -19.38 -0.05 5.88
C ARG A 17 -18.33 -1.15 6.08
N GLN A 18 -17.32 -1.22 5.22
CA GLN A 18 -16.21 -2.16 5.38
C GLN A 18 -15.39 -1.85 6.63
N LEU A 19 -15.03 -0.59 6.85
CA LEU A 19 -14.33 -0.14 8.04
C LEU A 19 -15.12 -0.50 9.31
N GLY A 20 -16.42 -0.19 9.36
CA GLY A 20 -17.29 -0.52 10.49
C GLY A 20 -17.34 -2.03 10.77
N ARG A 21 -17.42 -2.87 9.72
CA ARG A 21 -17.35 -4.34 9.86
C ARG A 21 -16.01 -4.81 10.42
N GLN A 22 -14.89 -4.24 9.98
CA GLN A 22 -13.55 -4.58 10.48
C GLN A 22 -13.40 -4.22 11.95
N ILE A 23 -13.84 -3.02 12.36
CA ILE A 23 -13.86 -2.58 13.75
C ILE A 23 -14.68 -3.56 14.61
N ARG A 24 -15.89 -3.91 14.16
CA ARG A 24 -16.77 -4.86 14.85
C ARG A 24 -16.15 -6.26 14.97
N ALA A 25 -15.54 -6.75 13.91
CA ALA A 25 -14.88 -8.04 13.88
C ALA A 25 -13.71 -8.08 14.88
N HIS A 26 -12.87 -7.04 14.89
CA HIS A 26 -11.75 -6.92 15.81
C HIS A 26 -12.20 -6.88 17.27
N ARG A 27 -13.21 -6.05 17.59
CA ARG A 27 -13.80 -6.01 18.94
C ARG A 27 -14.30 -7.40 19.38
N LYS A 28 -15.02 -8.11 18.50
CA LYS A 28 -15.53 -9.46 18.80
C LYS A 28 -14.39 -10.47 18.98
N GLY A 29 -13.32 -10.37 18.19
CA GLY A 29 -12.12 -11.20 18.35
C GLY A 29 -11.47 -11.01 19.73
N LEU A 30 -11.45 -9.77 20.23
CA LEU A 30 -10.99 -9.44 21.57
C LEU A 30 -12.00 -9.73 22.69
N LYS A 31 -13.20 -10.24 22.36
CA LYS A 31 -14.32 -10.48 23.30
C LYS A 31 -14.72 -9.24 24.12
N VAL A 32 -14.49 -8.04 23.58
CA VAL A 32 -14.80 -6.77 24.26
C VAL A 32 -16.29 -6.43 24.07
N SER A 33 -16.95 -6.06 25.16
CA SER A 33 -18.36 -5.67 25.14
C SER A 33 -18.55 -4.31 24.45
N THR A 34 -19.74 -4.09 23.88
CA THR A 34 -20.07 -2.76 23.30
C THR A 34 -20.07 -1.65 24.34
N ILE A 35 -20.39 -1.95 25.59
CA ILE A 35 -20.45 -0.98 26.67
C ILE A 35 -19.03 -0.56 27.05
N SER A 36 -18.17 -1.55 27.34
CA SER A 36 -16.79 -1.31 27.74
C SER A 36 -15.97 -0.56 26.68
N LEU A 37 -16.17 -0.87 25.39
CA LEU A 37 -15.48 -0.13 24.33
C LEU A 37 -16.00 1.30 24.19
N ALA A 38 -17.32 1.49 24.30
CA ALA A 38 -17.91 2.83 24.20
C ALA A 38 -17.41 3.73 25.34
N GLU A 39 -17.34 3.21 26.56
CA GLU A 39 -16.74 3.88 27.73
C GLU A 39 -15.28 4.23 27.49
N ALA A 40 -14.45 3.26 27.07
CA ALA A 40 -13.03 3.47 26.80
C ALA A 40 -12.78 4.50 25.68
N ALA A 41 -13.66 4.57 24.69
CA ALA A 41 -13.58 5.53 23.59
C ALA A 41 -14.23 6.90 23.92
N GLY A 42 -14.84 7.05 25.10
CA GLY A 42 -15.51 8.29 25.51
C GLY A 42 -16.75 8.63 24.68
N ILE A 43 -17.49 7.62 24.19
CA ILE A 43 -18.67 7.79 23.33
C ILE A 43 -19.87 7.01 23.86
N SER A 44 -21.07 7.35 23.36
CA SER A 44 -22.26 6.56 23.67
C SER A 44 -22.25 5.20 22.97
N ARG A 45 -22.91 4.19 23.57
CA ARG A 45 -23.16 2.88 22.92
C ARG A 45 -23.87 3.03 21.58
N MET A 46 -24.76 4.02 21.45
CA MET A 46 -25.44 4.31 20.19
C MET A 46 -24.44 4.77 19.13
N THR A 47 -23.52 5.67 19.47
CA THR A 47 -22.45 6.12 18.57
C THR A 47 -21.57 4.95 18.13
N LEU A 48 -21.18 4.05 19.04
CA LEU A 48 -20.43 2.85 18.69
C LEU A 48 -21.19 1.96 17.69
N ASN A 49 -22.49 1.75 17.90
CA ASN A 49 -23.30 0.96 16.96
C ASN A 49 -23.36 1.58 15.56
N ARG A 50 -23.39 2.91 15.47
CA ARG A 50 -23.37 3.66 14.20
C ARG A 50 -22.01 3.54 13.50
N ILE A 51 -20.91 3.59 14.27
CA ILE A 51 -19.54 3.34 13.80
C ILE A 51 -19.40 1.93 13.24
N GLU A 52 -19.87 0.90 13.97
CA GLU A 52 -19.82 -0.50 13.50
C GLU A 52 -20.66 -0.75 12.24
N LYS A 53 -21.63 0.12 11.95
CA LYS A 53 -22.41 0.11 10.70
C LYS A 53 -21.76 0.92 9.56
N GLY A 54 -20.74 1.73 9.85
CA GLY A 54 -20.09 2.59 8.88
C GLY A 54 -20.89 3.84 8.52
N GLU A 55 -21.60 4.43 9.49
CA GLU A 55 -22.35 5.67 9.24
C GLU A 55 -21.43 6.87 9.04
N SER A 56 -21.61 7.60 7.94
CA SER A 56 -20.82 8.77 7.54
C SER A 56 -21.08 10.04 8.37
N SER A 57 -22.20 10.08 9.09
CA SER A 57 -22.57 11.22 9.94
C SER A 57 -21.82 11.27 11.26
N VAL A 58 -21.11 10.19 11.61
CA VAL A 58 -20.27 10.14 12.81
C VAL A 58 -18.93 10.81 12.52
N THR A 59 -18.45 11.61 13.48
CA THR A 59 -17.19 12.36 13.33
C THR A 59 -15.99 11.43 13.20
N ILE A 60 -14.98 11.84 12.41
CA ILE A 60 -13.74 11.08 12.27
C ILE A 60 -13.03 10.89 13.62
N GLY A 61 -13.12 11.88 14.52
CA GLY A 61 -12.59 11.78 15.88
C GLY A 61 -13.22 10.63 16.69
N ALA A 62 -14.53 10.42 16.57
CA ALA A 62 -15.20 9.30 17.23
C ALA A 62 -14.77 7.94 16.65
N TYR A 63 -14.59 7.84 15.33
CA TYR A 63 -13.98 6.66 14.70
C TYR A 63 -12.58 6.40 15.24
N MET A 64 -11.73 7.43 15.32
CA MET A 64 -10.36 7.30 15.80
C MET A 64 -10.29 6.90 17.26
N ASN A 65 -11.14 7.44 18.13
CA ASN A 65 -11.20 7.03 19.55
C ASN A 65 -11.49 5.53 19.70
N VAL A 66 -12.42 5.00 18.90
CA VAL A 66 -12.75 3.56 18.92
C VAL A 66 -11.59 2.72 18.39
N ILE A 67 -10.96 3.14 17.30
CA ILE A 67 -9.79 2.46 16.72
C ILE A 67 -8.65 2.40 17.75
N LEU A 68 -8.31 3.53 18.36
CA LEU A 68 -7.26 3.61 19.37
C LEU A 68 -7.59 2.82 20.64
N ALA A 69 -8.84 2.85 21.10
CA ALA A 69 -9.29 2.07 22.25
C ALA A 69 -9.23 0.55 22.01
N LEU A 70 -9.32 0.11 20.74
CA LEU A 70 -9.09 -1.28 20.33
C LEU A 70 -7.61 -1.64 20.13
N GLY A 71 -6.69 -0.69 20.29
CA GLY A 71 -5.27 -0.88 19.99
C GLY A 71 -4.97 -0.98 18.48
N LEU A 72 -5.91 -0.58 17.63
CA LEU A 72 -5.73 -0.52 16.18
C LEU A 72 -5.05 0.79 15.77
N LYS A 73 -4.39 0.76 14.62
CA LYS A 73 -3.82 1.95 13.96
C LYS A 73 -4.46 2.11 12.59
N LEU A 74 -4.84 3.33 12.25
CA LEU A 74 -5.29 3.68 10.90
C LEU A 74 -4.08 4.13 10.10
N SER A 75 -3.71 3.35 9.09
CA SER A 75 -2.69 3.72 8.11
C SER A 75 -3.38 4.14 6.82
N LEU A 76 -2.93 5.24 6.24
CA LEU A 76 -3.23 5.56 4.85
C LEU A 76 -2.08 4.98 4.04
N ASP A 77 -2.30 3.78 3.50
CA ASP A 77 -1.32 3.19 2.61
C ASP A 77 -1.33 4.00 1.32
N GLY A 78 -0.34 4.88 1.22
CA GLY A 78 0.00 5.63 0.01
C GLY A 78 0.70 4.77 -1.03
N SER A 79 0.55 3.44 -0.97
CA SER A 79 0.69 2.64 -2.16
C SER A 79 -0.36 3.17 -3.12
N THR A 80 0.09 4.02 -4.04
CA THR A 80 -0.28 3.84 -5.43
C THR A 80 -0.15 2.34 -5.68
N GLU A 81 -1.23 1.60 -5.43
CA GLU A 81 -1.56 0.46 -6.26
C GLU A 81 -1.63 1.06 -7.66
N SER A 82 -0.47 1.26 -8.29
CA SER A 82 -0.35 1.06 -9.73
C SER A 82 -1.08 -0.25 -9.92
N PRO A 83 -2.22 -0.25 -10.64
CA PRO A 83 -3.09 -1.40 -10.70
C PRO A 83 -2.17 -2.56 -11.04
N SER A 84 -2.04 -3.50 -10.11
CA SER A 84 -1.33 -4.73 -10.38
C SER A 84 -2.07 -5.31 -11.56
N ARG A 85 -1.54 -5.11 -12.77
CA ARG A 85 -2.09 -5.67 -13.99
C ARG A 85 -2.10 -7.16 -13.71
N PRO A 86 -3.28 -7.80 -13.57
CA PRO A 86 -3.33 -9.22 -13.29
C PRO A 86 -2.60 -9.94 -14.42
N GLY A 87 -1.39 -10.42 -14.16
CA GLY A 87 -0.53 -11.05 -15.17
C GLY A 87 0.98 -10.79 -15.09
N LEU A 88 1.48 -9.78 -14.35
CA LEU A 88 2.93 -9.56 -14.18
C LEU A 88 3.38 -9.89 -12.75
N HIS A 89 3.62 -11.18 -12.47
CA HIS A 89 4.41 -11.57 -11.30
C HIS A 89 5.89 -11.46 -11.68
N LEU A 90 6.60 -10.48 -11.10
CA LEU A 90 8.05 -10.51 -11.09
C LEU A 90 8.48 -11.46 -9.97
N ASP A 91 9.36 -12.41 -10.30
CA ASP A 91 9.94 -13.29 -9.30
C ASP A 91 10.53 -12.44 -8.16
N SER A 92 10.25 -12.84 -6.92
CA SER A 92 10.66 -12.11 -5.72
C SER A 92 12.18 -12.00 -5.56
N LYS A 93 12.94 -12.76 -6.36
CA LYS A 93 14.41 -12.76 -6.37
C LYS A 93 14.94 -12.83 -7.80
N ILE A 94 15.73 -11.83 -8.18
CA ILE A 94 16.37 -11.70 -9.48
C ILE A 94 17.84 -12.03 -9.35
N ALA A 95 18.29 -13.07 -10.05
CA ALA A 95 19.70 -13.44 -10.12
C ALA A 95 20.50 -12.40 -10.90
N LEU A 96 21.46 -11.75 -10.24
CA LEU A 96 22.35 -10.76 -10.85
C LEU A 96 23.15 -11.31 -12.04
N ALA A 97 23.41 -12.62 -12.06
CA ALA A 97 24.14 -13.26 -13.15
C ALA A 97 23.38 -13.23 -14.50
N LYS A 98 22.05 -13.10 -14.48
CA LYS A 98 21.21 -13.07 -15.69
C LYS A 98 21.31 -11.73 -16.44
N TYR A 99 21.67 -10.66 -15.74
CA TYR A 99 21.63 -9.28 -16.22
C TYR A 99 23.02 -8.63 -16.08
N PRO A 100 23.86 -8.67 -17.12
CA PRO A 100 25.26 -8.24 -17.03
C PRO A 100 25.42 -6.75 -16.75
N GLN A 101 24.51 -5.88 -17.23
CA GLN A 101 24.55 -4.46 -16.89
C GLN A 101 24.12 -4.25 -15.46
N LEU A 102 23.04 -4.91 -15.00
CA LEU A 102 22.63 -4.83 -13.59
C LEU A 102 23.77 -5.23 -12.64
N LYS A 103 24.47 -6.33 -12.94
CA LYS A 103 25.62 -6.79 -12.16
C LYS A 103 26.75 -5.76 -12.10
N ARG A 104 27.03 -5.08 -13.21
CA ARG A 104 28.06 -4.03 -13.28
C ARG A 104 27.68 -2.80 -12.47
N LEU A 105 26.41 -2.39 -12.53
CA LEU A 105 25.88 -1.23 -11.80
C LEU A 105 25.72 -1.52 -10.30
N ALA A 106 25.45 -2.77 -9.94
CA ALA A 106 25.36 -3.27 -8.57
C ALA A 106 26.74 -3.49 -7.90
N TRP A 107 27.79 -2.80 -8.34
CA TRP A 107 29.16 -2.94 -7.79
C TRP A 107 29.26 -2.67 -6.28
N GLN A 108 28.31 -1.90 -5.72
CA GLN A 108 28.22 -1.65 -4.27
C GLN A 108 27.75 -2.89 -3.49
N LEU A 109 27.02 -3.79 -4.14
CA LEU A 109 26.44 -4.99 -3.56
C LEU A 109 27.36 -6.20 -3.76
N LYS A 110 28.66 -6.04 -3.45
CA LYS A 110 29.76 -7.01 -3.73
C LYS A 110 29.54 -8.46 -3.26
N LYS A 111 28.51 -8.72 -2.44
CA LYS A 111 28.16 -10.04 -1.89
C LYS A 111 26.75 -10.53 -2.25
N ALA A 112 25.92 -9.71 -2.89
CA ALA A 112 24.58 -10.13 -3.27
C ALA A 112 24.63 -11.00 -4.53
N THR A 113 23.97 -12.15 -4.52
CA THR A 113 23.73 -13.00 -5.70
C THR A 113 22.34 -12.77 -6.30
N GLU A 114 21.42 -12.25 -5.49
CA GLU A 114 20.01 -12.03 -5.82
C GLU A 114 19.56 -10.65 -5.33
N LEU A 115 18.66 -10.01 -6.06
CA LEU A 115 18.04 -8.73 -5.71
C LEU A 115 16.52 -8.78 -5.87
N THR A 116 15.81 -7.96 -5.12
CA THR A 116 14.38 -7.75 -5.34
C THR A 116 14.14 -6.92 -6.61
N PRO A 117 12.93 -6.99 -7.22
CA PRO A 117 12.60 -6.17 -8.39
C PRO A 117 12.69 -4.67 -8.13
N GLU A 118 12.39 -4.25 -6.91
CA GLU A 118 12.49 -2.85 -6.48
C GLU A 118 13.95 -2.40 -6.39
N GLU A 119 14.82 -3.20 -5.78
CA GLU A 119 16.26 -2.91 -5.72
C GLU A 119 16.89 -2.86 -7.10
N ALA A 120 16.51 -3.79 -7.99
CA ALA A 120 16.97 -3.80 -9.38
C ALA A 120 16.58 -2.51 -10.10
N LEU A 121 15.33 -2.06 -9.97
CA LEU A 121 14.86 -0.82 -10.57
C LEU A 121 15.61 0.40 -10.00
N ASN A 122 15.78 0.47 -8.68
CA ASN A 122 16.47 1.58 -8.01
C ASN A 122 17.94 1.70 -8.46
N ILE A 123 18.62 0.56 -8.68
CA ILE A 123 19.99 0.53 -9.24
C ILE A 123 20.01 1.07 -10.67
N TYR A 124 19.04 0.70 -11.51
CA TYR A 124 18.94 1.25 -12.86
C TYR A 124 18.65 2.75 -12.86
N GLU A 125 17.72 3.21 -12.01
CA GLU A 125 17.39 4.63 -11.88
C GLU A 125 18.57 5.45 -11.39
N ARG A 126 19.28 5.00 -10.36
CA ARG A 126 20.38 5.78 -9.79
C ARG A 126 21.59 5.87 -10.73
N ASN A 127 21.76 4.85 -11.57
CA ASN A 127 22.94 4.73 -12.44
C ASN A 127 22.58 4.85 -13.94
N TRP A 128 21.43 5.44 -14.29
CA TRP A 128 20.92 5.47 -15.66
C TRP A 128 21.93 6.05 -16.67
N ARG A 129 22.68 7.09 -16.27
CA ARG A 129 23.74 7.72 -17.09
C ARG A 129 24.93 6.83 -17.39
N HIS A 130 25.10 5.74 -16.64
CA HIS A 130 26.20 4.81 -16.78
C HIS A 130 25.77 3.51 -17.44
N ILE A 131 24.52 3.38 -17.89
CA ILE A 131 24.04 2.23 -18.64
C ILE A 131 24.67 2.27 -20.04
N ASP A 132 25.36 1.18 -20.39
CA ASP A 132 25.96 1.01 -21.71
C ASP A 132 24.91 0.39 -22.64
N LEU A 133 24.24 1.23 -23.43
CA LEU A 133 23.14 0.85 -24.32
C LEU A 133 23.58 -0.15 -25.39
N ASP A 134 24.83 -0.06 -25.85
CA ASP A 134 25.38 -0.93 -26.90
C ASP A 134 25.60 -2.37 -26.42
N LYS A 135 25.69 -2.56 -25.10
CA LYS A 135 25.85 -3.86 -24.45
C LYS A 135 24.59 -4.34 -23.74
N LEU A 136 23.46 -3.68 -23.96
CA LEU A 136 22.18 -4.06 -23.37
C LEU A 136 21.57 -5.21 -24.20
N LYS A 137 21.49 -6.40 -23.59
CA LYS A 137 20.89 -7.55 -24.27
C LYS A 137 19.37 -7.32 -24.46
N PRO A 138 18.75 -7.91 -25.51
CA PRO A 138 17.31 -7.81 -25.73
C PRO A 138 16.49 -8.24 -24.50
N ASP A 139 16.88 -9.33 -23.85
CA ASP A 139 16.22 -9.86 -22.64
C ASP A 139 16.33 -8.91 -21.43
N GLU A 140 17.43 -8.16 -21.33
CA GLU A 140 17.66 -7.18 -20.26
C GLU A 140 16.86 -5.91 -20.49
N LYS A 141 16.71 -5.50 -21.75
CA LYS A 141 15.81 -4.40 -22.13
C LYS A 141 14.35 -4.75 -21.84
N GLU A 142 13.90 -5.94 -22.22
CA GLU A 142 12.53 -6.40 -21.93
C GLU A 142 12.30 -6.49 -20.41
N PHE A 143 13.32 -6.90 -19.65
CA PHE A 143 13.26 -6.93 -18.20
C PHE A 143 13.13 -5.52 -17.58
N ILE A 144 13.91 -4.54 -18.05
CA ILE A 144 13.79 -3.15 -17.61
C ILE A 144 12.40 -2.59 -17.95
N GLU A 145 11.88 -2.84 -19.15
CA GLU A 145 10.54 -2.42 -19.55
C GLU A 145 9.45 -3.07 -18.68
N LYS A 146 9.60 -4.35 -18.32
CA LYS A 146 8.73 -5.04 -17.36
C LYS A 146 8.79 -4.39 -15.97
N LEU A 147 9.98 -4.06 -15.48
CA LEU A 147 10.14 -3.35 -14.20
C LEU A 147 9.46 -1.98 -14.23
N LEU A 148 9.70 -1.17 -15.26
CA LEU A 148 9.09 0.15 -15.40
C LEU A 148 7.58 0.08 -15.50
N THR A 149 7.08 -0.87 -16.29
CA THR A 149 5.64 -1.13 -16.42
C THR A 149 5.02 -1.59 -15.11
N PHE A 150 5.71 -2.43 -14.34
CA PHE A 150 5.24 -2.93 -13.06
C PHE A 150 5.18 -1.84 -11.99
N PHE A 151 6.21 -1.00 -11.90
CA PHE A 151 6.28 0.09 -10.92
C PHE A 151 5.62 1.40 -11.40
N GLY A 152 5.04 1.43 -12.60
CA GLY A 152 4.34 2.59 -13.15
C GLY A 152 5.25 3.80 -13.42
N LYS A 153 6.52 3.58 -13.76
CA LYS A 153 7.50 4.65 -14.02
C LYS A 153 7.69 4.89 -15.52
N GLU A 154 7.95 6.13 -15.89
CA GLU A 154 8.29 6.51 -17.27
C GLU A 154 9.69 6.02 -17.65
N ARG A 155 9.93 5.89 -18.97
CA ARG A 155 11.15 5.28 -19.54
C ARG A 155 12.43 5.85 -18.93
N LEU A 156 13.40 4.98 -18.62
CA LEU A 156 14.73 5.37 -18.15
C LEU A 156 15.65 5.90 -19.26
N PHE A 157 15.27 5.69 -20.52
CA PHE A 157 16.03 6.09 -21.70
C PHE A 157 15.19 7.09 -22.49
N VAL A 158 15.70 8.31 -22.62
CA VAL A 158 15.24 9.33 -23.58
C VAL A 158 16.36 9.55 -24.58
#